data_AF-A0A1T8KSE9-F1
#
_entry.id   AF-A0A1T8KSE9-F1
#
_cell.length_a   1.000
_cell.length_b   1.000
_cell.length_c   1.000
_cell.angle_alpha   90.00
_cell.angle_beta   90.00
_cell.angle_gamma   90.00
#
_symmetry.space_group_name_H-M   'P 1'
#
loop_
_entity.id
_entity.type
_entity.pdbx_description
1 polymer ?
#
loop_
_entity_poly.entity_id
_entity_poly.type
_entity_poly.pdbx_seq_one_letter_code
_entity_poly.pdbx_strand_id
1 'polypeptide(L)'
;MDPLGTACAVALALSAVYRTAVRAPWPLTIGLWVTSVSQLVSALVTTLDPPLMDLTGWANLSQIITYVLMVASSYIFARTTCEVAGMNTLWALVITWASIIGMTAVYLITNLSTTPSLVVETIPGAPSYVFSWLLAVGLLPTHIAAVIGAKKGQENRVLFWLFGIYGVVGALYPLLMVLDRVDMYTLRWPLEATYPIVWTIQLVSFTALSLAGVVGARRHIQSGAANAS
;
A
#
# COMPACT_ATOMS: atom_id res chain seq x y z
N MET A 1 12.50 -2.80 -14.93
CA MET A 1 11.62 -1.79 -14.32
C MET A 1 10.21 -1.97 -14.84
N ASP A 2 9.23 -2.02 -13.95
CA ASP A 2 7.82 -2.14 -14.29
C ASP A 2 7.20 -0.77 -14.65
N PRO A 3 6.60 -0.59 -15.83
CA PRO A 3 6.04 0.69 -16.23
C PRO A 3 4.79 1.09 -15.42
N LEU A 4 3.94 0.13 -15.03
CA LEU A 4 2.73 0.42 -14.25
C LEU A 4 3.10 0.77 -12.81
N GLY A 5 4.04 0.04 -12.20
CA GLY A 5 4.52 0.37 -10.87
C GLY A 5 5.22 1.72 -10.79
N THR A 6 5.96 2.08 -11.84
CA THR A 6 6.54 3.42 -11.96
C THR A 6 5.45 4.48 -12.06
N ALA A 7 4.40 4.24 -12.85
CA ALA A 7 3.26 5.14 -12.95
C ALA A 7 2.54 5.33 -11.60
N CYS A 8 2.35 4.26 -10.83
CA CYS A 8 1.81 4.32 -9.46
C CYS A 8 2.67 5.22 -8.57
N ALA A 9 3.98 4.99 -8.55
CA ALA A 9 4.92 5.78 -7.75
C ALA A 9 4.87 7.26 -8.13
N VAL A 10 4.90 7.57 -9.43
CA VAL A 10 4.85 8.95 -9.93
C VAL A 10 3.53 9.63 -9.56
N ALA A 11 2.39 8.96 -9.74
CA ALA A 11 1.08 9.53 -9.40
C ALA A 11 0.98 9.89 -7.91
N LEU A 12 1.50 9.03 -7.03
CA LEU A 12 1.55 9.28 -5.59
C LEU A 12 2.52 10.42 -5.23
N ALA A 13 3.72 10.40 -5.82
CA ALA A 13 4.74 11.44 -5.61
C ALA A 13 4.23 12.82 -6.03
N LEU A 14 3.57 12.94 -7.19
CA LEU A 14 3.03 14.22 -7.66
C LEU A 14 1.99 14.80 -6.69
N SER A 15 1.10 13.97 -6.15
CA SER A 15 0.16 14.42 -5.12
C SER A 15 0.88 14.81 -3.83
N ALA A 16 1.88 14.04 -3.39
CA ALA A 16 2.68 14.38 -2.23
C ALA A 16 3.43 15.72 -2.40
N VAL A 17 4.07 15.94 -3.55
CA VAL A 17 4.74 17.21 -3.93
C VAL A 17 3.75 18.36 -3.91
N TYR A 18 2.59 18.21 -4.56
CA TYR A 18 1.56 19.24 -4.56
C TYR A 18 1.13 19.62 -3.14
N ARG A 19 0.86 18.62 -2.30
CA ARG A 19 0.48 18.81 -0.90
C ARG A 19 1.57 19.51 -0.08
N THR A 20 2.83 19.15 -0.28
CA THR A 20 3.98 19.82 0.35
C THR A 20 4.05 21.29 -0.07
N ALA A 21 3.91 21.58 -1.37
CA ALA A 21 3.98 22.93 -1.92
C ALA A 21 2.90 23.85 -1.31
N VAL A 22 1.69 23.32 -1.08
CA VAL A 22 0.57 24.08 -0.51
C VAL A 22 0.47 23.96 1.02
N ARG A 23 1.50 23.39 1.67
CA ARG A 23 1.61 23.26 3.13
C ARG A 23 0.40 22.55 3.78
N ALA A 24 -0.20 21.61 3.07
CA ALA A 24 -1.29 20.80 3.60
C ALA A 24 -0.81 19.94 4.78
N PRO A 25 -1.72 19.45 5.66
CA PRO A 25 -1.35 18.66 6.83
C PRO A 25 -0.40 17.50 6.51
N TRP A 26 0.69 17.44 7.29
CA TRP A 26 1.82 16.53 7.11
C TRP A 26 1.47 15.03 7.10
N PRO A 27 0.60 14.49 7.99
CA PRO A 27 0.41 13.05 8.10
C PRO A 27 0.02 12.36 6.78
N LEU A 28 -0.95 12.92 6.05
CA LEU A 28 -1.37 12.36 4.75
C LEU A 28 -0.28 12.49 3.68
N THR A 29 0.50 13.58 3.72
CA THR A 29 1.62 13.81 2.80
C THR A 29 2.73 12.78 3.01
N ILE A 30 3.04 12.46 4.27
CA ILE A 30 4.00 11.40 4.62
C ILE A 30 3.48 10.04 4.12
N GLY A 31 2.20 9.73 4.35
CA GLY A 31 1.61 8.48 3.85
C GLY A 31 1.76 8.33 2.35
N LEU A 32 1.51 9.38 1.56
CA LEU A 32 1.68 9.38 0.11
C LEU A 32 3.14 9.19 -0.31
N TRP A 33 4.10 9.81 0.37
CA TRP A 33 5.52 9.58 0.11
C TRP A 33 5.95 8.16 0.43
N VAL A 34 5.57 7.63 1.59
CA VAL A 34 5.91 6.25 1.99
C VAL A 34 5.33 5.25 0.98
N THR A 35 4.08 5.47 0.55
CA THR A 35 3.45 4.63 -0.48
C THR A 35 4.18 4.77 -1.82
N SER A 36 4.52 5.98 -2.23
CA SER A 36 5.26 6.23 -3.48
C SER A 36 6.61 5.51 -3.50
N VAL A 37 7.37 5.56 -2.40
CA VAL A 37 8.66 4.88 -2.29
C VAL A 37 8.47 3.37 -2.34
N SER A 38 7.47 2.84 -1.63
CA SER A 38 7.10 1.43 -1.71
C SER A 38 6.88 0.97 -3.15
N GLN A 39 6.05 1.71 -3.91
CA GLN A 39 5.76 1.38 -5.30
C GLN A 39 6.97 1.49 -6.22
N LEU A 40 7.85 2.47 -5.97
CA LEU A 40 9.08 2.63 -6.74
C LEU A 40 10.05 1.47 -6.50
N VAL A 41 10.23 1.04 -5.25
CA VAL A 41 11.07 -0.12 -4.91
C VAL A 41 10.55 -1.37 -5.59
N SER A 42 9.23 -1.60 -5.52
CA SER A 42 8.58 -2.74 -6.18
C SER A 42 8.78 -2.72 -7.70
N ALA A 43 8.58 -1.55 -8.34
CA ALA A 43 8.77 -1.39 -9.78
C ALA A 43 10.22 -1.63 -10.23
N LEU A 44 11.18 -1.43 -9.32
CA LEU A 44 12.60 -1.63 -9.56
C LEU A 44 13.12 -3.00 -9.11
N VAL A 45 12.26 -3.94 -8.69
CA VAL A 45 12.67 -5.26 -8.17
C VAL A 45 13.71 -5.97 -9.04
N THR A 46 13.48 -6.04 -10.35
CA THR A 46 14.39 -6.71 -11.31
C THR A 46 15.78 -6.08 -11.36
N THR A 47 15.87 -4.81 -10.96
CA THR A 47 17.10 -4.00 -10.97
C THR A 47 17.75 -3.95 -9.59
N LEU A 48 16.96 -4.00 -8.52
CA LEU A 48 17.44 -3.92 -7.14
C LEU A 48 17.83 -5.28 -6.57
N ASP A 49 17.09 -6.34 -6.86
CA ASP A 49 17.30 -7.64 -6.20
C ASP A 49 18.64 -8.30 -6.55
N PRO A 50 19.16 -8.30 -7.80
CA PRO A 50 20.46 -8.89 -8.08
C PRO A 50 21.60 -8.29 -7.25
N PRO A 51 21.84 -6.96 -7.22
CA PRO A 51 22.89 -6.40 -6.39
C PRO A 51 22.61 -6.54 -4.89
N LEU A 52 21.35 -6.53 -4.45
CA LEU A 52 21.02 -6.78 -3.04
C LEU A 52 21.35 -8.21 -2.63
N MET A 53 21.09 -9.19 -3.52
CA MET A 53 21.46 -10.58 -3.31
C MET A 53 22.99 -10.73 -3.21
N ASP A 54 23.75 -10.11 -4.12
CA ASP A 54 25.21 -10.16 -4.10
C ASP A 54 25.80 -9.56 -2.80
N LEU A 55 25.17 -8.50 -2.27
CA LEU A 55 25.64 -7.80 -1.07
C LEU A 55 25.23 -8.47 0.24
N THR A 56 24.05 -9.08 0.29
CA THR A 56 23.44 -9.55 1.55
C THR A 56 23.30 -11.07 1.64
N GLY A 57 23.37 -11.77 0.51
CA GLY A 57 23.04 -13.19 0.40
C GLY A 57 21.54 -13.49 0.54
N TRP A 58 20.67 -12.47 0.55
CA TRP A 58 19.23 -12.63 0.72
C TRP A 58 18.46 -12.29 -0.55
N ALA A 59 17.62 -13.22 -0.99
CA ALA A 59 16.76 -13.06 -2.16
C ALA A 59 15.51 -12.25 -1.81
N ASN A 60 14.99 -11.46 -2.75
CA ASN A 60 13.70 -10.75 -2.64
C ASN A 60 13.68 -9.61 -1.61
N LEU A 61 14.86 -9.10 -1.21
CA LEU A 61 14.95 -8.08 -0.16
C LEU A 61 14.21 -6.79 -0.53
N SER A 62 14.20 -6.38 -1.81
CA SER A 62 13.44 -5.20 -2.25
C SER A 62 11.93 -5.40 -2.15
N GLN A 63 11.44 -6.63 -2.34
CA GLN A 63 10.02 -6.96 -2.15
C GLN A 63 9.63 -6.89 -0.67
N ILE A 64 10.47 -7.37 0.24
CA ILE A 64 10.21 -7.22 1.68
C ILE A 64 10.15 -5.76 2.09
N ILE A 65 11.09 -4.93 1.61
CA ILE A 65 11.06 -3.49 1.85
C ILE A 65 9.77 -2.88 1.31
N THR A 66 9.34 -3.27 0.11
CA THR A 66 8.07 -2.84 -0.49
C THR A 66 6.90 -3.11 0.45
N TYR A 67 6.72 -4.36 0.88
CA TYR A 67 5.58 -4.77 1.71
C TYR A 67 5.58 -4.11 3.09
N VAL A 68 6.74 -3.97 3.72
CA VAL A 68 6.88 -3.23 5.00
C VAL A 68 6.43 -1.78 4.83
N LEU A 69 6.87 -1.11 3.76
CA LEU A 69 6.45 0.26 3.47
C LEU A 69 4.95 0.36 3.14
N MET A 70 4.37 -0.63 2.45
CA MET A 70 2.92 -0.68 2.21
C MET A 70 2.15 -0.73 3.55
N VAL A 71 2.53 -1.65 4.44
CA VAL A 71 1.86 -1.78 5.75
C VAL A 71 2.09 -0.54 6.63
N ALA A 72 3.29 0.04 6.61
CA ALA A 72 3.55 1.30 7.30
C ALA A 72 2.68 2.45 6.76
N SER A 73 2.51 2.55 5.44
CA SER A 73 1.63 3.55 4.83
C SER A 73 0.16 3.34 5.22
N SER A 74 -0.28 2.07 5.27
CA SER A 74 -1.63 1.68 5.70
C SER A 74 -1.95 2.19 7.11
N TYR A 75 -1.01 2.06 8.04
CA TYR A 75 -1.12 2.65 9.37
C TYR A 75 -1.23 4.17 9.34
N ILE A 76 -0.39 4.86 8.56
CA ILE A 76 -0.37 6.33 8.51
C ILE A 76 -1.73 6.86 8.03
N PHE A 77 -2.31 6.24 6.99
CA PHE A 77 -3.62 6.61 6.49
C PHE A 77 -4.74 6.32 7.50
N ALA A 78 -4.70 5.15 8.14
CA ALA A 78 -5.65 4.77 9.17
C ALA A 78 -5.60 5.71 10.36
N ARG A 79 -4.41 5.97 10.90
CA ARG A 79 -4.20 6.91 12.01
C ARG A 79 -4.78 8.27 11.70
N THR A 80 -4.42 8.84 10.54
CA THR A 80 -4.89 10.18 10.13
C THR A 80 -6.42 10.23 10.06
N THR A 81 -7.04 9.20 9.48
CA THR A 81 -8.49 9.18 9.27
C THR A 81 -9.26 8.89 10.56
N CYS A 82 -8.75 7.99 11.40
CA CYS A 82 -9.32 7.66 12.69
C CYS A 82 -9.21 8.82 13.68
N GLU A 83 -8.09 9.53 13.72
CA GLU A 83 -7.93 10.75 14.55
C GLU A 83 -8.98 11.81 14.17
N VAL A 84 -9.18 12.06 12.88
CA VAL A 84 -10.24 12.96 12.38
C VAL A 84 -11.65 12.45 12.73
N ALA A 85 -11.84 11.13 12.82
CA ALA A 85 -13.11 10.52 13.18
C ALA A 85 -13.31 10.39 14.71
N GLY A 86 -12.34 10.78 15.54
CA GLY A 86 -12.41 10.59 16.99
C GLY A 86 -12.36 9.13 17.44
N MET A 87 -11.74 8.26 16.64
CA MET A 87 -11.64 6.82 16.89
C MET A 87 -10.27 6.45 17.46
N ASN A 88 -10.24 5.43 18.31
CA ASN A 88 -8.99 4.84 18.82
C ASN A 88 -8.15 4.27 17.65
N THR A 89 -6.84 4.51 17.66
CA THR A 89 -5.86 4.07 16.65
C THR A 89 -5.01 2.87 17.09
N LEU A 90 -5.14 2.41 18.34
CA LEU A 90 -4.34 1.32 18.92
C LEU A 90 -4.47 0.02 18.12
N TRP A 91 -5.68 -0.32 17.68
CA TRP A 91 -5.91 -1.52 16.88
C TRP A 91 -5.13 -1.48 15.56
N ALA A 92 -5.08 -0.33 14.88
CA ALA A 92 -4.36 -0.16 13.63
C ALA A 92 -2.84 -0.30 13.86
N LEU A 93 -2.35 0.26 14.97
CA LEU A 93 -0.95 0.13 15.37
C LEU A 93 -0.57 -1.33 15.66
N VAL A 94 -1.38 -2.04 16.44
CA VAL A 94 -1.15 -3.46 16.79
C VAL A 94 -1.14 -4.34 15.55
N ILE A 95 -2.11 -4.17 14.65
CA ILE A 95 -2.18 -4.91 13.39
C ILE A 95 -0.94 -4.66 12.53
N THR A 96 -0.51 -3.39 12.44
CA THR A 96 0.66 -2.99 11.64
C THR A 96 1.93 -3.63 12.15
N TRP A 97 2.18 -3.57 13.47
CA TRP A 97 3.36 -4.19 14.07
C TRP A 97 3.36 -5.70 13.95
N ALA A 98 2.22 -6.35 14.24
CA ALA A 98 2.08 -7.79 14.11
C ALA A 98 2.34 -8.25 12.67
N SER A 99 1.84 -7.50 11.68
CA SER A 99 2.07 -7.76 10.26
C SER A 99 3.54 -7.58 9.87
N ILE A 100 4.16 -6.44 10.18
CA ILE A 100 5.57 -6.16 9.82
C ILE A 100 6.52 -7.17 10.48
N ILE A 101 6.37 -7.39 11.79
CA ILE A 101 7.22 -8.34 12.53
C ILE A 101 6.99 -9.75 12.01
N GLY A 102 5.74 -10.15 11.81
CA GLY A 102 5.40 -11.47 11.29
C GLY A 102 5.97 -11.71 9.90
N MET A 103 5.77 -10.78 8.95
CA MET A 103 6.29 -10.88 7.58
C MET A 103 7.81 -10.99 7.58
N THR A 104 8.47 -10.15 8.39
CA THR A 104 9.94 -10.15 8.52
C THR A 104 10.44 -11.47 9.11
N ALA A 105 9.79 -11.97 10.16
CA ALA A 105 10.14 -13.24 10.77
C ALA A 105 9.99 -14.40 9.79
N VAL A 106 8.82 -14.51 9.13
CA VAL A 106 8.56 -15.56 8.13
C VAL A 106 9.58 -15.48 7.01
N TYR A 107 9.92 -14.29 6.52
CA TYR A 107 10.94 -14.12 5.48
C TYR A 107 12.32 -14.65 5.93
N LEU A 108 12.80 -14.22 7.10
CA LEU A 108 14.15 -14.54 7.58
C LEU A 108 14.34 -16.01 7.98
N ILE A 109 13.31 -16.66 8.54
CA ILE A 109 13.44 -18.01 9.12
C ILE A 109 13.01 -19.13 8.16
N THR A 110 12.56 -18.79 6.95
CA THR A 110 12.07 -19.76 5.96
C THR A 110 12.78 -19.61 4.61
N ASN A 111 12.40 -20.45 3.65
CA ASN A 111 12.95 -20.46 2.30
C ASN A 111 12.64 -19.19 1.48
N LEU A 112 11.81 -18.26 1.98
CA LEU A 112 11.50 -17.01 1.28
C LEU A 112 12.72 -16.08 1.15
N SER A 113 13.70 -16.18 2.06
CA SER A 113 14.96 -15.42 2.01
C SER A 113 16.01 -16.02 1.06
N THR A 114 15.79 -17.24 0.58
CA THR A 114 16.77 -18.00 -0.21
C THR A 114 16.23 -18.47 -1.56
N THR A 115 14.93 -18.40 -1.79
CA THR A 115 14.28 -18.76 -3.06
C THR A 115 13.96 -17.49 -3.85
N PRO A 116 14.68 -17.18 -4.94
CA PRO A 116 14.42 -15.99 -5.74
C PRO A 116 13.04 -16.03 -6.40
N SER A 117 12.31 -14.92 -6.32
CA SER A 117 11.04 -14.70 -7.00
C SER A 117 10.78 -13.20 -7.18
N LEU A 118 10.15 -12.83 -8.29
CA LEU A 118 9.70 -11.44 -8.50
C LEU A 118 8.67 -11.00 -7.46
N VAL A 119 7.97 -11.96 -6.85
CA VAL A 119 6.86 -11.75 -5.93
C VAL A 119 6.94 -12.83 -4.84
N VAL A 120 7.26 -12.46 -3.60
CA VAL A 120 7.56 -13.40 -2.50
C VAL A 120 6.42 -14.39 -2.27
N GLU A 121 5.20 -13.90 -2.36
CA GLU A 121 4.01 -14.68 -2.14
C GLU A 121 3.77 -15.72 -3.25
N THR A 122 4.39 -15.61 -4.42
CA THR A 122 4.29 -16.65 -5.47
C THR A 122 5.18 -17.87 -5.21
N ILE A 123 6.05 -17.83 -4.20
CA ILE A 123 6.89 -18.97 -3.82
C ILE A 123 6.00 -20.14 -3.36
N PRO A 124 6.25 -21.40 -3.76
CA PRO A 124 5.49 -22.56 -3.28
C PRO A 124 5.59 -22.80 -1.76
N GLY A 125 4.48 -23.21 -1.16
CA GLY A 125 4.43 -23.72 0.21
C GLY A 125 3.89 -22.78 1.29
N ALA A 126 3.73 -23.31 2.49
CA ALA A 126 3.12 -22.65 3.64
C ALA A 126 3.73 -21.29 4.03
N PRO A 127 5.07 -21.06 3.96
CA PRO A 127 5.63 -19.76 4.31
C PRO A 127 5.07 -18.60 3.47
N SER A 128 4.93 -18.78 2.16
CA SER A 128 4.36 -17.77 1.27
C SER A 128 2.89 -17.44 1.60
N TYR A 129 2.13 -18.45 2.04
CA TYR A 129 0.74 -18.30 2.43
C TYR A 129 0.59 -17.50 3.72
N VAL A 130 1.37 -17.86 4.75
CA VAL A 130 1.40 -17.13 6.02
C VAL A 130 1.84 -15.68 5.77
N PHE A 131 2.85 -15.48 4.93
CA PHE A 131 3.30 -14.15 4.52
C PHE A 131 2.17 -13.33 3.88
N SER A 132 1.41 -13.93 2.95
CA SER A 132 0.28 -13.29 2.27
C SER A 132 -0.83 -12.87 3.23
N TRP A 133 -1.15 -13.71 4.22
CA TRP A 133 -2.12 -13.37 5.26
C TRP A 133 -1.67 -12.21 6.12
N LEU A 134 -0.40 -12.21 6.54
CA LEU A 134 0.17 -11.13 7.34
C LEU A 134 0.15 -9.81 6.56
N LEU A 135 0.49 -9.82 5.27
CA LEU A 135 0.37 -8.67 4.39
C LEU A 135 -1.08 -8.19 4.29
N ALA A 136 -2.02 -9.10 3.97
CA ALA A 136 -3.43 -8.78 3.84
C ALA A 136 -4.01 -8.15 5.12
N VAL A 137 -3.69 -8.72 6.28
CA VAL A 137 -4.08 -8.20 7.60
C VAL A 137 -3.46 -6.82 7.84
N GLY A 138 -2.18 -6.63 7.50
CA GLY A 138 -1.48 -5.33 7.62
C GLY A 138 -2.05 -4.22 6.74
N LEU A 139 -2.76 -4.57 5.66
CA LEU A 139 -3.44 -3.61 4.78
C LEU A 139 -4.87 -3.29 5.21
N LEU A 140 -5.49 -4.06 6.12
CA LEU A 140 -6.84 -3.77 6.64
C LEU A 140 -7.02 -2.35 7.17
N PRO A 141 -6.06 -1.76 7.92
CA PRO A 141 -6.21 -0.40 8.44
C PRO A 141 -6.53 0.61 7.35
N THR A 142 -5.87 0.57 6.20
CA THR A 142 -6.12 1.54 5.13
C THR A 142 -7.48 1.39 4.47
N HIS A 143 -7.98 0.16 4.33
CA HIS A 143 -9.31 -0.08 3.76
C HIS A 143 -10.42 0.39 4.71
N ILE A 144 -10.26 0.15 6.01
CA ILE A 144 -11.16 0.70 7.04
C ILE A 144 -11.10 2.23 7.03
N ALA A 145 -9.90 2.81 6.94
CA ALA A 145 -9.70 4.25 6.80
C ALA A 145 -10.45 4.82 5.59
N ALA A 146 -10.35 4.15 4.44
CA ALA A 146 -11.03 4.54 3.22
C ALA A 146 -12.56 4.56 3.39
N VAL A 147 -13.14 3.57 4.08
CA VAL A 147 -14.59 3.54 4.39
C VAL A 147 -14.99 4.70 5.30
N ILE A 148 -14.21 4.96 6.35
CA ILE A 148 -14.46 6.10 7.25
C ILE A 148 -14.34 7.42 6.49
N GLY A 149 -13.30 7.56 5.65
CA GLY A 149 -13.06 8.73 4.80
C GLY A 149 -14.19 8.95 3.80
N ALA A 150 -14.70 7.90 3.17
CA ALA A 150 -15.85 7.97 2.29
C ALA A 150 -17.10 8.45 3.06
N LYS A 151 -17.39 7.88 4.23
CA LYS A 151 -18.53 8.29 5.07
C LYS A 151 -18.44 9.76 5.48
N LYS A 152 -17.27 10.24 5.90
CA LYS A 152 -17.03 11.66 6.23
C LYS A 152 -17.06 12.56 5.00
N GLY A 153 -16.67 12.03 3.85
CA GLY A 153 -16.72 12.70 2.55
C GLY A 153 -18.12 12.75 1.93
N GLN A 154 -19.19 12.28 2.57
CA GLN A 154 -20.54 12.25 1.97
C GLN A 154 -21.02 13.62 1.49
N GLU A 155 -20.67 14.69 2.19
CA GLU A 155 -20.99 16.07 1.78
C GLU A 155 -20.21 16.50 0.52
N ASN A 156 -19.13 15.80 0.19
CA ASN A 156 -18.38 15.95 -1.04
C ASN A 156 -18.39 14.67 -1.87
N ARG A 157 -19.34 14.60 -2.80
CA ARG A 157 -19.50 13.49 -3.74
C ARG A 157 -18.18 13.04 -4.39
N VAL A 158 -17.27 13.97 -4.72
CA VAL A 158 -15.97 13.61 -5.31
C VAL A 158 -15.09 12.83 -4.33
N LEU A 159 -14.92 13.31 -3.10
CA LEU A 159 -14.10 12.61 -2.09
C LEU A 159 -14.74 11.29 -1.67
N PHE A 160 -16.07 11.23 -1.57
CA PHE A 160 -16.79 9.99 -1.31
C PHE A 160 -16.40 8.90 -2.32
N TRP A 161 -16.48 9.19 -3.62
CA TRP A 161 -16.14 8.23 -4.67
C TRP A 161 -14.65 7.88 -4.71
N LEU A 162 -13.76 8.87 -4.54
CA LEU A 162 -12.32 8.61 -4.56
C LEU A 162 -11.88 7.70 -3.41
N PHE A 163 -12.36 7.93 -2.19
CA PHE A 163 -12.09 7.04 -1.07
C PHE A 163 -12.79 5.68 -1.23
N GLY A 164 -14.00 5.66 -1.81
CA GLY A 164 -14.68 4.41 -2.15
C GLY A 164 -13.89 3.54 -3.13
N ILE A 165 -13.36 4.14 -4.21
CA ILE A 165 -12.52 3.45 -5.20
C ILE A 165 -11.23 2.95 -4.54
N TYR A 166 -10.53 3.83 -3.82
CA TYR A 166 -9.30 3.46 -3.10
C TYR A 166 -9.52 2.27 -2.15
N GLY A 167 -10.59 2.32 -1.35
CA GLY A 167 -10.94 1.27 -0.40
C GLY A 167 -11.33 -0.04 -1.06
N VAL A 168 -12.33 -0.01 -1.96
CA VAL A 168 -12.92 -1.21 -2.57
C VAL A 168 -11.99 -1.85 -3.58
N VAL A 169 -11.45 -1.07 -4.53
CA VAL A 169 -10.52 -1.60 -5.53
C VAL A 169 -9.23 -2.03 -4.84
N GLY A 170 -8.71 -1.22 -3.92
CA GLY A 170 -7.53 -1.58 -3.14
C GLY A 170 -7.67 -2.89 -2.38
N ALA A 171 -8.86 -3.22 -1.85
CA ALA A 171 -9.10 -4.45 -1.12
C ALA A 171 -9.10 -5.71 -2.01
N LEU A 172 -9.25 -5.56 -3.33
CA LEU A 172 -9.12 -6.67 -4.27
C LEU A 172 -7.71 -7.25 -4.28
N TYR A 173 -6.69 -6.42 -4.06
CA TYR A 173 -5.29 -6.88 -4.00
C TYR A 173 -5.06 -7.91 -2.88
N PRO A 174 -5.30 -7.61 -1.59
CA PRO A 174 -5.10 -8.59 -0.53
C PRO A 174 -6.07 -9.78 -0.63
N LEU A 175 -7.28 -9.59 -1.17
CA LEU A 175 -8.21 -10.70 -1.43
C LEU A 175 -7.66 -11.67 -2.46
N LEU A 176 -7.13 -11.18 -3.58
CA LEU A 176 -6.47 -12.03 -4.58
C LEU A 176 -5.30 -12.79 -3.97
N MET A 177 -4.50 -12.14 -3.14
CA MET A 177 -3.35 -12.79 -2.47
C MET A 177 -3.74 -13.91 -1.51
N VAL A 178 -4.93 -13.87 -0.93
CA VAL A 178 -5.42 -14.94 -0.05
C VAL A 178 -6.15 -16.02 -0.87
N LEU A 179 -7.02 -15.61 -1.81
CA LEU A 179 -7.87 -16.51 -2.58
C LEU A 179 -7.10 -17.39 -3.58
N ASP A 180 -6.09 -16.84 -4.24
CA ASP A 180 -5.16 -17.58 -5.13
C ASP A 180 -4.30 -18.59 -4.35
N ARG A 181 -4.51 -18.75 -3.03
CA ARG A 181 -3.71 -19.66 -2.19
C ARG A 181 -4.53 -20.53 -1.24
N VAL A 182 -5.85 -20.57 -1.41
CA VAL A 182 -6.76 -21.43 -0.63
C VAL A 182 -6.45 -22.91 -0.86
N ASP A 183 -5.94 -23.27 -2.05
CA ASP A 183 -5.37 -24.59 -2.31
C ASP A 183 -3.88 -24.44 -2.60
N MET A 184 -3.04 -24.74 -1.60
CA MET A 184 -1.60 -24.44 -1.56
C MET A 184 -0.79 -25.03 -2.74
N TYR A 185 -1.42 -25.88 -3.56
CA TYR A 185 -0.77 -26.65 -4.62
C TYR A 185 -1.45 -26.62 -6.01
N THR A 186 -2.64 -26.03 -6.21
CA THR A 186 -3.43 -26.26 -7.45
C THR A 186 -4.00 -25.01 -8.14
N LEU A 187 -4.41 -23.98 -7.41
CA LEU A 187 -4.95 -22.74 -7.99
C LEU A 187 -3.88 -21.66 -7.90
N ARG A 188 -2.96 -21.65 -8.86
CA ARG A 188 -2.03 -20.54 -9.02
C ARG A 188 -2.24 -19.95 -10.40
N TRP A 189 -2.72 -18.72 -10.45
CA TRP A 189 -2.68 -17.99 -11.71
C TRP A 189 -1.20 -17.81 -12.09
N PRO A 190 -0.86 -18.00 -13.38
CA PRO A 190 0.51 -17.78 -13.83
C PRO A 190 0.93 -16.34 -13.50
N LEU A 191 2.21 -16.14 -13.17
CA LEU A 191 2.77 -14.81 -12.89
C LEU A 191 2.41 -13.79 -13.99
N GLU A 192 2.38 -14.23 -15.24
CA GLU A 192 1.99 -13.44 -16.41
C GLU A 192 0.55 -12.88 -16.34
N ALA A 193 -0.36 -13.56 -15.64
CA ALA A 193 -1.73 -13.11 -15.42
C ALA A 193 -1.88 -12.33 -14.10
N THR A 194 -1.31 -12.83 -13.00
CA THR A 194 -1.47 -12.23 -11.67
C THR A 194 -0.81 -10.86 -11.61
N TYR A 195 0.38 -10.72 -12.19
CA TYR A 195 1.21 -9.54 -12.04
C TYR A 195 0.61 -8.29 -12.71
N PRO A 196 0.12 -8.33 -13.98
CA PRO A 196 -0.59 -7.19 -14.58
C PRO A 196 -1.87 -6.81 -13.85
N ILE A 197 -2.62 -7.78 -13.32
CA ILE A 197 -3.88 -7.56 -12.60
C ILE A 197 -3.61 -6.82 -11.29
N VAL A 198 -2.62 -7.28 -10.53
CA VAL A 198 -2.18 -6.62 -9.29
C VAL A 198 -1.78 -5.17 -9.58
N TRP A 199 -0.97 -4.94 -10.60
CA TRP A 199 -0.56 -3.58 -10.97
C TRP A 199 -1.73 -2.70 -11.40
N THR A 200 -2.69 -3.25 -12.14
CA THR A 200 -3.88 -2.51 -12.56
C THR A 200 -4.73 -2.12 -11.36
N ILE A 201 -4.95 -3.04 -10.42
CA ILE A 201 -5.67 -2.78 -9.17
C ILE A 201 -4.98 -1.67 -8.37
N GLN A 202 -3.66 -1.77 -8.21
CA GLN A 202 -2.87 -0.79 -7.49
C GLN A 202 -2.88 0.57 -8.19
N LEU A 203 -2.76 0.62 -9.51
CA LEU A 203 -2.81 1.86 -10.28
C LEU A 203 -4.16 2.58 -10.10
N VAL A 204 -5.28 1.86 -10.26
CA VAL A 204 -6.62 2.45 -10.09
C VAL A 204 -6.80 2.96 -8.66
N SER A 205 -6.44 2.15 -7.68
CA SER A 205 -6.58 2.48 -6.26
C SER A 205 -5.72 3.69 -5.86
N PHE A 206 -4.43 3.68 -6.18
CA PHE A 206 -3.51 4.76 -5.84
C PHE A 206 -3.74 6.04 -6.64
N THR A 207 -4.23 5.95 -7.88
CA THR A 207 -4.69 7.13 -8.62
C THR A 207 -5.85 7.80 -7.89
N ALA A 208 -6.83 7.02 -7.41
CA ALA A 208 -7.95 7.56 -6.64
C ALA A 208 -7.48 8.22 -5.33
N LEU A 209 -6.56 7.58 -4.61
CA LEU A 209 -5.94 8.15 -3.41
C LEU A 209 -5.17 9.44 -3.69
N SER A 210 -4.37 9.46 -4.76
CA SER A 210 -3.59 10.61 -5.20
C SER A 210 -4.50 11.81 -5.50
N LEU A 211 -5.57 11.59 -6.27
CA LEU A 211 -6.59 12.59 -6.58
C LEU A 211 -7.31 13.08 -5.31
N ALA A 212 -7.65 12.19 -4.37
CA ALA A 212 -8.25 12.58 -3.10
C ALA A 212 -7.31 13.51 -2.30
N GLY A 213 -6.01 13.20 -2.31
CA GLY A 213 -4.96 14.02 -1.70
C GLY A 213 -4.88 15.43 -2.28
N VAL A 214 -5.00 15.56 -3.61
CA VAL A 214 -5.02 16.86 -4.32
C VAL A 214 -6.30 17.64 -4.02
N VAL A 215 -7.46 17.00 -4.14
CA VAL A 215 -8.77 17.64 -3.86
C VAL A 215 -8.84 18.13 -2.41
N GLY A 216 -8.37 17.32 -1.46
CA GLY A 216 -8.30 17.69 -0.05
C GLY A 216 -7.38 18.88 0.21
N ALA A 217 -6.21 18.92 -0.43
CA ALA A 217 -5.28 20.03 -0.29
C ALA A 217 -5.78 21.33 -0.93
N ARG A 218 -6.44 21.27 -2.08
CA ARG A 218 -7.05 22.45 -2.70
C ARG A 218 -8.11 23.09 -1.78
N ARG A 219 -8.90 22.27 -1.10
CA ARG A 219 -9.90 22.74 -0.13
C ARG A 219 -9.26 23.38 1.09
N HIS A 220 -8.16 22.82 1.59
CA HIS A 220 -7.42 23.40 2.71
C HIS A 220 -6.98 24.85 2.41
N ILE A 221 -6.50 25.12 1.20
CA ILE A 221 -6.14 26.47 0.75
C ILE A 221 -7.37 27.39 0.75
N GLN A 222 -8.50 26.91 0.22
CA GLN A 222 -9.75 27.70 0.14
C GLN A 222 -10.29 28.07 1.53
N SER A 223 -10.27 27.12 2.47
CA SER A 223 -10.69 27.37 3.86
C SER A 223 -9.72 28.30 4.59
N GLY A 224 -8.40 28.16 4.36
CA GLY A 224 -7.40 29.06 4.90
C GLY A 224 -7.53 30.50 4.39
N ALA A 225 -7.88 30.66 3.12
CA ALA A 225 -8.15 31.97 2.53
C ALA A 225 -9.43 32.62 3.08
N ALA A 226 -10.50 31.83 3.28
CA ALA A 226 -11.76 32.31 3.83
C ALA A 226 -11.67 32.72 5.31
N ASN A 227 -10.75 32.14 6.08
CA ASN A 227 -10.53 32.51 7.48
C ASN A 227 -9.59 33.72 7.65
N ALA A 228 -8.94 34.16 6.58
CA ALA A 228 -8.02 35.31 6.57
C ALA A 228 -8.67 36.60 6.01
N SER A 229 -9.89 36.50 5.49
CA SER A 229 -10.74 37.61 5.01
C SER A 229 -11.78 38.02 6.03
#